data_AF-A0A5C5RPY8-F1
#
_entry.id   AF-A0A5C5RPY8-F1
#
_cell.length_a   1.000
_cell.length_b   1.000
_cell.length_c   1.000
_cell.angle_alpha   90.00
_cell.angle_beta   90.00
_cell.angle_gamma   90.00
#
_symmetry.space_group_name_H-M   'P 1'
#
loop_
_entity.id
_entity.type
_entity.pdbx_description
1 polymer ?
#
loop_
_entity_poly.entity_id
_entity_poly.type
_entity_poly.pdbx_seq_one_letter_code
_entity_poly.pdbx_strand_id
1 'polypeptide(L)'
;MDHRRRDARDDRRAHDHRPRARSRRRRRAPGQRGQGRAVVRAHPLQRGRRGARSRRRELGLCDRSRLPRRPRHHGRRDLEDQRRDGPRSTRRRGPAARRPDRLVTGPHPRSERAIRAALTDRLKAEGRRSGRELQDVRRQFVLRRFLTRVFADQPDQWILKGGTAMVLRLPNARPSKDLDLLRRDGIDLDQALRDLRLAAARPDVDPFTFRVTRAEERDDLEGFRVTIGCWLGPTEFDKFPIDLVVGKGGFIGPVEHYPTVDRFAAPPEFSASVDVAVYPVSDQVADKLAAMYERHGRDLASTRHHDLADLLLLEDHFPIDHDVTVAAIDNQKRVREGLVLPAQLIAPDPDWYTKWPKIAATSQLPASLHDLNAALAHGRRCYDTLLQADATAAPQHLTWTPSELSWNPHTPRTDEPAVTPRMYAALRAAGSQRSTTTRAASTPAARPKTARGTDRDHGIER
;
A
#
# COMPACT_ATOMS: atom_id res chain seq x y z
N MET A 1 19.28 26.45 79.90
CA MET A 1 18.91 27.06 78.60
C MET A 1 18.22 25.98 77.75
N ASP A 2 17.07 25.42 78.12
CA ASP A 2 15.80 26.02 78.56
C ASP A 2 15.12 26.95 77.54
N HIS A 3 13.79 27.01 77.42
CA HIS A 3 12.73 25.98 77.47
C HIS A 3 11.37 26.68 77.19
N ARG A 4 10.45 26.01 76.46
CA ARG A 4 8.97 26.12 76.56
C ARG A 4 8.22 27.47 76.33
N ARG A 5 7.30 27.41 75.36
CA ARG A 5 5.85 27.79 75.40
C ARG A 5 5.34 28.86 76.40
N ARG A 6 4.59 29.83 75.86
CA ARG A 6 3.16 30.18 76.13
C ARG A 6 2.75 31.29 75.14
N ASP A 7 1.60 31.26 74.45
CA ASP A 7 0.20 31.36 74.91
C ASP A 7 -0.17 32.71 75.54
N ALA A 8 -0.90 33.53 74.78
CA ALA A 8 -1.76 34.61 75.25
C ALA A 8 -2.92 34.81 74.25
N ARG A 9 -4.11 35.15 74.74
CA ARG A 9 -5.30 35.51 73.95
C ARG A 9 -5.85 36.83 74.47
N ASP A 10 -6.37 37.66 73.57
CA ASP A 10 -7.51 38.53 73.86
C ASP A 10 -8.17 38.99 72.54
N ASP A 11 -9.38 39.55 72.56
CA ASP A 11 -10.70 38.90 72.60
C ASP A 11 -11.75 39.97 72.20
N ARG A 12 -12.62 39.67 71.24
CA ARG A 12 -13.92 40.33 70.92
C ARG A 12 -14.03 41.88 70.76
N ARG A 13 -14.44 42.30 69.54
CA ARG A 13 -15.75 42.95 69.17
C ARG A 13 -15.60 43.57 67.77
N ALA A 14 -16.30 43.15 66.70
CA ALA A 14 -17.74 42.97 66.48
C ALA A 14 -18.54 44.28 66.48
N HIS A 15 -18.83 44.80 65.28
CA HIS A 15 -20.11 45.45 64.97
C HIS A 15 -20.49 45.24 63.49
N ASP A 16 -21.71 44.75 63.26
CA ASP A 16 -22.36 44.61 61.96
C ASP A 16 -23.15 45.89 61.63
N HIS A 17 -23.18 46.28 60.35
CA HIS A 17 -24.34 46.97 59.76
C HIS A 17 -24.36 46.90 58.21
N ARG A 18 -25.16 45.95 57.68
CA ARG A 18 -26.02 46.22 56.51
C ARG A 18 -27.41 46.65 57.01
N PRO A 19 -28.15 47.52 56.28
CA PRO A 19 -29.27 46.97 55.49
C PRO A 19 -29.71 47.74 54.21
N ARG A 20 -30.20 46.96 53.23
CA ARG A 20 -31.40 47.17 52.36
C ARG A 20 -31.60 48.55 51.69
N ALA A 21 -31.49 48.72 50.36
CA ALA A 21 -32.19 48.10 49.21
C ALA A 21 -33.62 48.63 48.89
N ARG A 22 -33.81 49.15 47.66
CA ARG A 22 -35.05 49.25 46.82
C ARG A 22 -34.74 50.06 45.53
N SER A 23 -35.53 50.09 44.44
CA SER A 23 -36.26 49.04 43.68
C SER A 23 -36.96 49.67 42.45
N ARG A 24 -37.28 48.89 41.39
CA ARG A 24 -38.30 49.18 40.32
C ARG A 24 -37.90 50.29 39.29
N ARG A 25 -38.40 50.36 38.03
CA ARG A 25 -39.28 49.50 37.17
C ARG A 25 -39.30 50.00 35.69
N ARG A 26 -39.36 49.09 34.70
CA ARG A 26 -40.12 49.18 33.40
C ARG A 26 -39.65 50.29 32.39
N ARG A 27 -40.01 50.33 31.07
CA ARG A 27 -40.71 49.41 30.12
C ARG A 27 -40.43 49.83 28.64
N ARG A 28 -40.72 48.91 27.70
CA ARG A 28 -41.19 49.11 26.29
C ARG A 28 -40.21 49.55 25.18
N ALA A 29 -40.41 48.92 24.01
CA ALA A 29 -40.09 49.36 22.64
C ALA A 29 -41.39 49.99 22.01
N PRO A 30 -41.53 50.35 20.70
CA PRO A 30 -40.72 50.00 19.50
C PRO A 30 -40.54 51.10 18.39
N GLY A 31 -39.84 50.76 17.30
CA GLY A 31 -40.38 51.05 15.94
C GLY A 31 -39.52 51.76 14.87
N GLN A 32 -39.72 51.32 13.62
CA GLN A 32 -39.63 52.02 12.32
C GLN A 32 -38.29 52.28 11.58
N ARG A 33 -38.19 51.59 10.44
CA ARG A 33 -37.76 51.99 9.07
C ARG A 33 -37.07 53.35 8.82
N GLY A 34 -36.02 53.31 8.00
CA GLY A 34 -35.59 54.39 7.11
C GLY A 34 -35.08 53.83 5.77
N GLN A 35 -35.31 54.52 4.65
CA GLN A 35 -34.80 54.15 3.30
C GLN A 35 -33.80 55.21 2.81
N GLY A 36 -32.82 54.80 1.99
CA GLY A 36 -31.91 55.72 1.30
C GLY A 36 -31.40 55.13 -0.02
N ARG A 37 -31.60 55.86 -1.13
CA ARG A 37 -31.09 55.54 -2.47
C ARG A 37 -30.19 56.69 -2.97
N ALA A 38 -28.98 56.36 -3.42
CA ALA A 38 -28.19 57.15 -4.37
C ALA A 38 -27.36 56.14 -5.20
N VAL A 39 -27.67 55.85 -6.46
CA VAL A 39 -27.55 56.65 -7.70
C VAL A 39 -26.16 56.54 -8.34
N VAL A 40 -26.17 56.16 -9.62
CA VAL A 40 -25.03 55.76 -10.46
C VAL A 40 -24.30 56.97 -11.07
N ARG A 41 -22.97 56.87 -11.23
CA ARG A 41 -22.21 57.45 -12.36
C ARG A 41 -21.07 56.50 -12.77
N ALA A 42 -20.62 56.55 -14.02
CA ALA A 42 -19.69 55.58 -14.62
C ALA A 42 -18.82 56.16 -15.74
N HIS A 43 -17.72 55.45 -16.08
CA HIS A 43 -16.83 55.59 -17.25
C HIS A 43 -15.93 56.85 -17.30
N PRO A 44 -14.86 56.90 -18.15
CA PRO A 44 -14.42 55.92 -19.19
C PRO A 44 -12.90 55.54 -19.24
N LEU A 45 -12.60 54.35 -19.82
CA LEU A 45 -11.44 53.95 -20.68
C LEU A 45 -9.96 54.13 -20.13
N GLN A 46 -8.91 53.43 -20.58
CA GLN A 46 -8.56 52.70 -21.83
C GLN A 46 -7.81 51.35 -21.55
N ARG A 47 -7.97 50.27 -22.36
CA ARG A 47 -7.02 49.66 -23.35
C ARG A 47 -5.52 49.63 -22.94
N GLY A 48 -4.71 48.56 -23.10
CA GLY A 48 -4.81 47.19 -23.68
C GLY A 48 -3.62 46.32 -23.14
N ARG A 49 -3.12 45.19 -23.68
CA ARG A 49 -3.30 44.33 -24.89
C ARG A 49 -3.02 42.85 -24.47
N ARG A 50 -3.90 41.86 -24.70
CA ARG A 50 -3.92 40.82 -25.79
C ARG A 50 -2.70 39.88 -25.99
N GLY A 51 -2.95 38.57 -25.89
CA GLY A 51 -2.24 37.46 -26.57
C GLY A 51 -2.05 36.21 -25.70
N ALA A 52 -2.27 34.96 -26.13
CA ALA A 52 -3.07 34.43 -27.25
C ALA A 52 -3.54 33.00 -26.92
N ARG A 53 -4.68 32.54 -27.47
CA ARG A 53 -5.13 31.12 -27.42
C ARG A 53 -5.43 30.63 -28.83
N SER A 54 -4.80 29.55 -29.26
CA SER A 54 -5.11 28.86 -30.51
C SER A 54 -6.09 27.70 -30.29
N ARG A 55 -7.01 27.53 -31.24
CA ARG A 55 -7.82 26.31 -31.41
C ARG A 55 -7.47 25.72 -32.77
N ARG A 56 -7.53 24.39 -32.93
CA ARG A 56 -7.82 23.74 -34.21
C ARG A 56 -9.11 22.93 -34.11
N ARG A 57 -9.75 22.71 -35.25
CA ARG A 57 -11.01 21.98 -35.43
C ARG A 57 -10.88 21.11 -36.68
N GLU A 58 -11.30 19.86 -36.55
CA GLU A 58 -11.80 18.95 -37.59
C GLU A 58 -12.61 17.91 -36.77
N LEU A 59 -13.89 17.58 -37.00
CA LEU A 59 -14.63 17.26 -38.23
C LEU A 59 -14.05 16.03 -38.95
N GLY A 60 -14.70 14.87 -38.96
CA GLY A 60 -15.92 14.45 -38.26
C GLY A 60 -16.44 13.08 -38.75
N LEU A 61 -17.48 12.55 -38.09
CA LEU A 61 -18.38 11.45 -38.52
C LEU A 61 -17.77 10.09 -38.94
N CYS A 62 -18.24 9.01 -38.30
CA CYS A 62 -19.24 8.12 -38.93
C CYS A 62 -19.79 7.04 -37.97
N ASP A 63 -21.06 6.70 -38.16
CA ASP A 63 -21.77 5.59 -37.51
C ASP A 63 -21.37 4.23 -38.10
N ARG A 64 -21.61 3.12 -37.38
CA ARG A 64 -21.41 1.75 -37.84
C ARG A 64 -22.63 0.87 -37.56
N SER A 65 -23.55 0.86 -38.52
CA SER A 65 -24.75 0.02 -38.50
C SER A 65 -24.94 -0.79 -39.80
N ARG A 66 -25.04 -2.12 -39.62
CA ARG A 66 -25.63 -3.14 -40.54
C ARG A 66 -24.83 -3.60 -41.78
N LEU A 67 -24.93 -4.92 -42.02
CA LEU A 67 -24.55 -5.64 -43.24
C LEU A 67 -25.77 -5.72 -44.20
N PRO A 68 -25.58 -6.08 -45.48
CA PRO A 68 -25.89 -7.47 -45.87
C PRO A 68 -24.90 -8.12 -46.87
N ARG A 69 -25.20 -9.37 -47.28
CA ARG A 69 -24.35 -10.28 -48.07
C ARG A 69 -24.78 -10.36 -49.55
N ARG A 70 -23.86 -10.72 -50.46
CA ARG A 70 -23.96 -11.70 -51.61
C ARG A 70 -22.89 -11.40 -52.69
N PRO A 71 -22.61 -12.30 -53.66
CA PRO A 71 -22.57 -13.77 -53.59
C PRO A 71 -21.20 -14.33 -54.09
N ARG A 72 -21.06 -15.66 -54.20
CA ARG A 72 -19.95 -16.31 -54.92
C ARG A 72 -20.34 -16.61 -56.36
N HIS A 73 -19.37 -16.72 -57.27
CA HIS A 73 -19.53 -17.42 -58.55
C HIS A 73 -18.41 -18.44 -58.76
N HIS A 74 -18.74 -19.59 -59.35
CA HIS A 74 -17.77 -20.55 -59.89
C HIS A 74 -17.59 -20.32 -61.40
N GLY A 75 -16.40 -20.63 -61.90
CA GLY A 75 -16.10 -20.73 -63.32
C GLY A 75 -14.90 -21.64 -63.52
N ARG A 76 -15.14 -22.92 -63.85
CA ARG A 76 -14.13 -23.80 -64.47
C ARG A 76 -14.13 -23.53 -65.97
N ARG A 77 -12.97 -23.65 -66.60
CA ARG A 77 -12.77 -24.34 -67.88
C ARG A 77 -11.31 -24.72 -68.03
N ASP A 78 -11.08 -25.75 -68.83
CA ASP A 78 -9.86 -26.53 -68.90
C ASP A 78 -9.17 -26.34 -70.27
N LEU A 79 -8.13 -27.15 -70.54
CA LEU A 79 -7.36 -27.26 -71.80
C LEU A 79 -6.31 -26.12 -72.02
N GLU A 80 -5.13 -26.37 -72.61
CA GLU A 80 -4.61 -27.62 -73.20
C GLU A 80 -3.08 -27.83 -73.09
N ASP A 81 -2.66 -29.03 -73.52
CA ASP A 81 -1.34 -29.69 -73.43
C ASP A 81 -0.17 -28.95 -74.12
N GLN A 82 1.03 -29.05 -73.54
CA GLN A 82 2.23 -29.30 -74.35
C GLN A 82 3.36 -30.00 -73.57
N ARG A 83 3.88 -31.08 -74.17
CA ARG A 83 4.88 -32.00 -73.59
C ARG A 83 6.32 -31.64 -73.96
N ARG A 84 7.28 -32.08 -73.15
CA ARG A 84 8.63 -32.49 -73.59
C ARG A 84 9.32 -33.39 -72.56
N ASP A 85 10.09 -34.36 -73.03
CA ASP A 85 10.56 -35.51 -72.24
C ASP A 85 12.06 -35.51 -71.89
N GLY A 86 12.34 -35.98 -70.67
CA GLY A 86 13.56 -36.71 -70.30
C GLY A 86 14.87 -35.94 -70.07
N PRO A 87 15.94 -36.63 -69.63
CA PRO A 87 16.01 -38.00 -69.09
C PRO A 87 16.39 -38.06 -67.59
N ARG A 88 16.15 -39.21 -66.94
CA ARG A 88 16.54 -39.46 -65.53
C ARG A 88 18.02 -39.85 -65.43
N SER A 89 18.74 -39.35 -64.41
CA SER A 89 20.07 -39.86 -64.01
C SER A 89 20.04 -40.47 -62.61
N THR A 90 20.66 -41.64 -62.44
CA THR A 90 20.61 -42.46 -61.22
C THR A 90 21.89 -42.34 -60.39
N ARG A 91 21.99 -41.31 -59.54
CA ARG A 91 23.12 -41.19 -58.60
C ARG A 91 22.99 -42.18 -57.43
N ARG A 92 23.97 -43.09 -57.33
CA ARG A 92 24.18 -44.00 -56.18
C ARG A 92 24.28 -43.20 -54.87
N ARG A 93 23.70 -43.74 -53.78
CA ARG A 93 23.95 -43.24 -52.42
C ARG A 93 25.29 -43.79 -51.90
N GLY A 94 26.15 -42.91 -51.40
CA GLY A 94 27.26 -43.30 -50.53
C GLY A 94 26.79 -43.52 -49.08
N PRO A 95 27.60 -44.16 -48.22
CA PRO A 95 27.28 -44.36 -46.81
C PRO A 95 27.23 -43.03 -46.04
N ALA A 96 26.41 -42.98 -44.99
CA ALA A 96 26.18 -41.75 -44.23
C ALA A 96 27.38 -41.40 -43.33
N ALA A 97 27.89 -40.19 -43.47
CA ALA A 97 28.79 -39.61 -42.47
C ALA A 97 28.07 -39.52 -41.10
N ARG A 98 28.75 -39.93 -40.03
CA ARG A 98 28.23 -39.78 -38.66
C ARG A 98 27.98 -38.31 -38.38
N ARG A 99 26.78 -37.97 -37.91
CA ARG A 99 26.56 -36.65 -37.29
C ARG A 99 27.41 -36.58 -36.01
N PRO A 100 28.14 -35.47 -35.76
CA PRO A 100 28.71 -35.23 -34.44
C PRO A 100 27.58 -35.09 -33.40
N ASP A 101 27.93 -35.28 -32.14
CA ASP A 101 26.96 -35.37 -31.05
C ASP A 101 26.06 -34.13 -30.92
N ARG A 102 24.85 -34.38 -30.41
CA ARG A 102 24.05 -33.32 -29.82
C ARG A 102 24.77 -32.83 -28.57
N LEU A 103 25.51 -31.74 -28.70
CA LEU A 103 25.81 -30.86 -27.57
C LEU A 103 24.52 -30.66 -26.77
N VAL A 104 24.55 -31.02 -25.49
CA VAL A 104 23.42 -30.83 -24.58
C VAL A 104 23.28 -29.33 -24.36
N THR A 105 22.46 -28.68 -25.19
CA THR A 105 22.17 -27.27 -25.05
C THR A 105 21.38 -27.07 -23.75
N GLY A 106 22.01 -26.41 -22.79
CA GLY A 106 21.30 -25.84 -21.64
C GLY A 106 20.11 -25.00 -22.14
N PRO A 107 19.04 -24.89 -21.34
CA PRO A 107 17.77 -24.29 -21.76
C PRO A 107 18.03 -22.90 -22.35
N HIS A 108 17.82 -22.77 -23.66
CA HIS A 108 18.07 -21.51 -24.36
C HIS A 108 17.26 -20.38 -23.71
N PRO A 109 17.84 -19.17 -23.54
CA PRO A 109 17.12 -18.02 -23.02
C PRO A 109 15.77 -17.86 -23.72
N ARG A 110 14.69 -17.84 -22.95
CA ARG A 110 13.35 -17.70 -23.53
C ARG A 110 13.26 -16.34 -24.21
N SER A 111 12.77 -16.31 -25.45
CA SER A 111 12.51 -15.04 -26.13
C SER A 111 11.51 -14.20 -25.34
N GLU A 112 11.60 -12.88 -25.44
CA GLU A 112 10.74 -11.94 -24.68
C GLU A 112 9.25 -12.25 -24.84
N ARG A 113 8.84 -12.73 -26.03
CA ARG A 113 7.48 -13.20 -26.32
C ARG A 113 7.10 -14.44 -25.49
N ALA A 114 8.01 -15.40 -25.33
CA ALA A 114 7.81 -16.58 -24.50
C ALA A 114 7.82 -16.24 -23.00
N ILE A 115 8.68 -15.31 -22.56
CA ILE A 115 8.67 -14.77 -21.19
C ILE A 115 7.33 -14.06 -20.92
N ARG A 116 6.89 -13.17 -21.81
CA ARG A 116 5.60 -12.44 -21.68
C ARG A 116 4.41 -13.40 -21.63
N ALA A 117 4.39 -14.44 -22.45
CA ALA A 117 3.34 -15.47 -22.41
C ALA A 117 3.34 -16.21 -21.05
N ALA A 118 4.49 -16.78 -20.66
CA ALA A 118 4.62 -17.55 -19.42
C ALA A 118 4.27 -16.71 -18.17
N LEU A 119 4.68 -15.44 -18.13
CA LEU A 119 4.29 -14.51 -17.06
C LEU A 119 2.79 -14.20 -17.09
N THR A 120 2.24 -13.89 -18.27
CA THR A 120 0.82 -13.54 -18.43
C THR A 120 -0.10 -14.69 -17.96
N ASP A 121 0.24 -15.94 -18.28
CA ASP A 121 -0.60 -17.08 -17.89
C ASP A 121 -0.48 -17.44 -16.41
N ARG A 122 0.69 -17.19 -15.78
CA ARG A 122 0.86 -17.25 -14.32
C ARG A 122 0.05 -16.16 -13.61
N LEU A 123 0.06 -14.92 -14.10
CA LEU A 123 -0.76 -13.82 -13.58
C LEU A 123 -2.27 -14.10 -13.72
N LYS A 124 -2.72 -14.71 -14.83
CA LYS A 124 -4.11 -15.18 -14.99
C LYS A 124 -4.47 -16.29 -14.00
N ALA A 125 -3.55 -17.23 -13.75
CA ALA A 125 -3.77 -18.28 -12.76
C ALA A 125 -3.89 -17.69 -11.36
N GLU A 126 -3.02 -16.75 -10.99
CA GLU A 126 -3.05 -16.06 -9.70
C GLU A 126 -4.32 -15.21 -9.51
N GLY A 127 -4.76 -14.47 -10.54
CA GLY A 127 -6.03 -13.72 -10.49
C GLY A 127 -7.23 -14.62 -10.20
N ARG A 128 -7.35 -15.75 -10.93
CA ARG A 128 -8.40 -16.75 -10.66
C ARG A 128 -8.28 -17.38 -9.28
N ARG A 129 -7.07 -17.70 -8.82
CA ARG A 129 -6.81 -18.32 -7.50
C ARG A 129 -7.14 -17.39 -6.33
N SER A 130 -6.89 -16.10 -6.49
CA SER A 130 -7.09 -15.07 -5.45
C SER A 130 -8.42 -14.32 -5.55
N GLY A 131 -9.23 -14.58 -6.57
CA GLY A 131 -10.47 -13.82 -6.84
C GLY A 131 -10.21 -12.36 -7.25
N ARG A 132 -8.99 -12.04 -7.70
CA ARG A 132 -8.54 -10.66 -8.00
C ARG A 132 -8.46 -10.41 -9.50
N GLU A 133 -8.77 -9.17 -9.88
CA GLU A 133 -8.65 -8.72 -11.27
C GLU A 133 -7.22 -8.84 -11.81
N LEU A 134 -7.10 -9.29 -13.07
CA LEU A 134 -5.81 -9.57 -13.70
C LEU A 134 -4.89 -8.35 -13.71
N GLN A 135 -5.44 -7.15 -13.90
CA GLN A 135 -4.68 -5.91 -13.90
C GLN A 135 -4.16 -5.55 -12.50
N ASP A 136 -4.86 -5.90 -11.42
CA ASP A 136 -4.44 -5.61 -10.04
C ASP A 136 -3.41 -6.64 -9.54
N VAL A 137 -3.46 -7.87 -10.05
CA VAL A 137 -2.38 -8.85 -9.88
C VAL A 137 -1.14 -8.43 -10.69
N ARG A 138 -1.31 -8.02 -11.95
CA ARG A 138 -0.21 -7.50 -12.79
C ARG A 138 0.46 -6.29 -12.15
N ARG A 139 -0.33 -5.29 -11.71
CA ARG A 139 0.18 -4.09 -11.05
C ARG A 139 1.06 -4.44 -9.86
N GLN A 140 0.54 -5.25 -8.95
CA GLN A 140 1.27 -5.65 -7.74
C GLN A 140 2.55 -6.44 -8.03
N PHE A 141 2.57 -7.30 -9.06
CA PHE A 141 3.80 -7.94 -9.53
C PHE A 141 4.82 -6.90 -10.05
N VAL A 142 4.39 -5.99 -10.92
CA VAL A 142 5.25 -4.95 -11.51
C VAL A 142 5.81 -4.00 -10.43
N LEU A 143 5.00 -3.61 -9.45
CA LEU A 143 5.44 -2.78 -8.31
C LEU A 143 6.55 -3.49 -7.50
N ARG A 144 6.43 -4.79 -7.23
CA ARG A 144 7.46 -5.57 -6.53
C ARG A 144 8.74 -5.72 -7.32
N ARG A 145 8.65 -5.97 -8.63
CA ARG A 145 9.83 -6.00 -9.52
C ARG A 145 10.55 -4.65 -9.53
N PHE A 146 9.81 -3.54 -9.55
CA PHE A 146 10.39 -2.20 -9.42
C PHE A 146 11.07 -1.97 -8.06
N LEU A 147 10.39 -2.30 -6.94
CA LEU A 147 10.95 -2.21 -5.59
C LEU A 147 12.22 -3.08 -5.44
N THR A 148 12.25 -4.26 -6.08
CA THR A 148 13.43 -5.14 -6.09
C THR A 148 14.67 -4.48 -6.69
N ARG A 149 14.48 -3.50 -7.60
CA ARG A 149 15.57 -2.72 -8.20
C ARG A 149 15.93 -1.49 -7.36
N VAL A 150 14.91 -0.78 -6.85
CA VAL A 150 15.11 0.42 -5.99
C VAL A 150 15.91 0.10 -4.73
N PHE A 151 15.63 -1.03 -4.09
CA PHE A 151 16.25 -1.47 -2.83
C PHE A 151 17.46 -2.41 -3.04
N ALA A 152 17.99 -2.54 -4.26
CA ALA A 152 19.08 -3.47 -4.56
C ALA A 152 20.46 -3.03 -4.03
N ASP A 153 20.85 -1.77 -4.23
CA ASP A 153 22.21 -1.27 -3.91
C ASP A 153 22.25 -0.37 -2.67
N GLN A 154 21.15 0.35 -2.41
CA GLN A 154 21.04 1.36 -1.35
C GLN A 154 19.73 1.18 -0.56
N PRO A 155 19.46 -0.02 -0.01
CA PRO A 155 18.19 -0.32 0.66
C PRO A 155 17.88 0.67 1.79
N ASP A 156 18.90 1.07 2.56
CA ASP A 156 18.74 1.91 3.75
C ASP A 156 18.47 3.39 3.44
N GLN A 157 18.69 3.84 2.19
CA GLN A 157 18.43 5.24 1.78
C GLN A 157 17.01 5.45 1.22
N TRP A 158 16.27 4.37 1.00
CA TRP A 158 14.88 4.39 0.55
C TRP A 158 13.95 3.90 1.66
N ILE A 159 12.74 4.43 1.72
CA ILE A 159 11.69 3.94 2.62
C ILE A 159 10.37 3.87 1.84
N LEU A 160 9.75 2.70 1.80
CA LEU A 160 8.42 2.50 1.20
C LEU A 160 7.33 2.96 2.17
N LYS A 161 6.42 3.81 1.69
CA LYS A 161 5.29 4.38 2.42
C LYS A 161 3.93 3.86 1.91
N GLY A 162 2.87 4.37 2.54
CA GLY A 162 1.52 4.41 2.00
C GLY A 162 0.88 3.06 1.69
N GLY A 163 0.15 3.00 0.58
CA GLY A 163 -0.72 1.85 0.26
C GLY A 163 0.05 0.59 -0.12
N THR A 164 1.24 0.72 -0.73
CA THR A 164 2.03 -0.45 -1.12
C THR A 164 2.86 -1.01 0.04
N ALA A 165 3.24 -0.19 1.03
CA ALA A 165 3.74 -0.67 2.32
C ALA A 165 2.75 -1.64 2.99
N MET A 166 1.46 -1.25 3.05
CA MET A 166 0.40 -2.11 3.60
C MET A 166 0.26 -3.43 2.85
N VAL A 167 0.48 -3.47 1.53
CA VAL A 167 0.38 -4.69 0.72
C VAL A 167 1.61 -5.60 0.82
N LEU A 168 2.78 -5.09 1.25
CA LEU A 168 3.89 -5.95 1.68
C LEU A 168 3.59 -6.56 3.06
N ARG A 169 3.27 -5.71 4.05
CA ARG A 169 2.89 -6.07 5.42
C ARG A 169 1.78 -7.13 5.46
N LEU A 170 0.60 -6.79 4.94
CA LEU A 170 -0.61 -7.61 5.01
C LEU A 170 -0.96 -8.20 3.63
N PRO A 171 -1.01 -9.53 3.48
CA PRO A 171 -1.41 -10.15 2.23
C PRO A 171 -2.82 -9.80 1.75
N ASN A 172 -3.68 -9.44 2.70
CA ASN A 172 -5.08 -9.02 2.64
C ASN A 172 -5.27 -7.48 2.76
N ALA A 173 -4.23 -6.66 2.62
CA ALA A 173 -4.45 -5.21 2.46
C ALA A 173 -5.13 -4.90 1.10
N ARG A 174 -5.85 -3.77 1.06
CA ARG A 174 -6.43 -3.21 -0.18
C ARG A 174 -5.33 -3.02 -1.25
N PRO A 175 -5.50 -3.52 -2.49
CA PRO A 175 -4.48 -3.35 -3.53
C PRO A 175 -4.23 -1.88 -3.87
N SER A 176 -3.05 -1.36 -3.50
CA SER A 176 -2.55 -0.10 -4.05
C SER A 176 -2.22 -0.24 -5.54
N LYS A 177 -2.25 0.89 -6.26
CA LYS A 177 -1.87 1.01 -7.68
C LYS A 177 -0.68 1.94 -7.88
N ASP A 178 -0.24 2.59 -6.81
CA ASP A 178 0.75 3.66 -6.77
C ASP A 178 1.84 3.28 -5.75
N LEU A 179 3.04 3.87 -5.89
CA LEU A 179 4.08 3.79 -4.86
C LEU A 179 4.24 5.13 -4.15
N ASP A 180 4.58 5.06 -2.88
CA ASP A 180 4.96 6.21 -2.05
C ASP A 180 6.41 5.94 -1.63
N LEU A 181 7.38 6.71 -2.12
CA LEU A 181 8.81 6.52 -1.83
C LEU A 181 9.40 7.74 -1.15
N LEU A 182 9.97 7.52 0.03
CA LEU A 182 10.79 8.50 0.75
C LEU A 182 12.28 8.24 0.43
N ARG A 183 12.99 9.25 -0.06
CA ARG A 183 14.47 9.30 -0.07
C ARG A 183 14.97 9.97 1.21
N ARG A 184 15.94 9.35 1.86
CA ARG A 184 16.45 9.79 3.17
C ARG A 184 17.57 10.84 3.08
N ASP A 185 18.04 11.25 4.27
CA ASP A 185 19.36 11.85 4.53
C ASP A 185 19.62 13.22 3.88
N GLY A 186 18.61 14.10 3.87
CA GLY A 186 18.76 15.53 3.52
C GLY A 186 19.03 15.83 2.04
N ILE A 187 18.99 14.80 1.19
CA ILE A 187 19.21 14.85 -0.25
C ILE A 187 18.18 15.77 -0.93
N ASP A 188 18.61 16.58 -1.91
CA ASP A 188 17.70 17.44 -2.67
C ASP A 188 16.74 16.62 -3.56
N LEU A 189 15.57 17.21 -3.87
CA LEU A 189 14.49 16.52 -4.57
C LEU A 189 14.91 16.06 -5.99
N ASP A 190 15.77 16.82 -6.64
CA ASP A 190 16.27 16.56 -7.98
C ASP A 190 17.30 15.41 -7.98
N GLN A 191 18.13 15.32 -6.94
CA GLN A 191 19.04 14.21 -6.67
C GLN A 191 18.25 12.92 -6.36
N ALA A 192 17.21 13.00 -5.53
CA ALA A 192 16.33 11.85 -5.29
C ALA A 192 15.71 11.31 -6.59
N LEU A 193 15.37 12.20 -7.54
CA LEU A 193 14.88 11.81 -8.86
C LEU A 193 15.99 11.25 -9.80
N ARG A 194 17.24 11.73 -9.67
CA ARG A 194 18.40 11.12 -10.35
C ARG A 194 18.65 9.69 -9.84
N ASP A 195 18.64 9.50 -8.52
CA ASP A 195 18.86 8.20 -7.89
C ASP A 195 17.73 7.19 -8.23
N LEU A 196 16.48 7.64 -8.28
CA LEU A 196 15.35 6.82 -8.72
C LEU A 196 15.50 6.35 -10.18
N ARG A 197 16.03 7.20 -11.06
CA ARG A 197 16.32 6.84 -12.47
C ARG A 197 17.44 5.81 -12.57
N LEU A 198 18.50 5.95 -11.78
CA LEU A 198 19.61 5.01 -11.73
C LEU A 198 19.16 3.64 -11.20
N ALA A 199 18.47 3.62 -10.06
CA ALA A 199 18.01 2.37 -9.45
C ALA A 199 16.96 1.63 -10.30
N ALA A 200 16.14 2.34 -11.09
CA ALA A 200 15.24 1.70 -12.06
C ALA A 200 15.98 0.99 -13.22
N ALA A 201 17.17 1.48 -13.59
CA ALA A 201 17.92 1.10 -14.78
C ALA A 201 18.78 -0.18 -14.60
N ARG A 202 18.22 -1.20 -13.93
CA ARG A 202 18.88 -2.47 -13.56
C ARG A 202 18.44 -3.66 -14.43
N PRO A 203 19.01 -3.86 -15.64
CA PRO A 203 18.62 -4.95 -16.56
C PRO A 203 19.08 -6.35 -16.09
N ASP A 204 19.91 -6.41 -15.06
CA ASP A 204 20.44 -7.60 -14.40
C ASP A 204 19.44 -8.27 -13.44
N VAL A 205 18.48 -7.52 -12.90
CA VAL A 205 17.52 -8.01 -11.89
C VAL A 205 16.40 -8.86 -12.50
N ASP A 206 15.83 -8.44 -13.62
CA ASP A 206 14.83 -9.19 -14.39
C ASP A 206 14.65 -8.63 -15.82
N PRO A 207 13.98 -9.34 -16.75
CA PRO A 207 13.81 -8.92 -18.14
C PRO A 207 12.95 -7.67 -18.40
N PHE A 208 12.44 -6.97 -17.38
CA PHE A 208 11.77 -5.69 -17.60
C PHE A 208 12.78 -4.57 -17.91
N THR A 209 12.32 -3.59 -18.69
CA THR A 209 12.89 -2.25 -18.74
C THR A 209 11.94 -1.31 -18.01
N PHE A 210 12.41 -0.67 -16.95
CA PHE A 210 11.69 0.43 -16.30
C PHE A 210 12.32 1.77 -16.69
N ARG A 211 11.52 2.80 -16.94
CA ARG A 211 11.99 4.18 -17.18
C ARG A 211 11.01 5.20 -16.61
N VAL A 212 11.55 6.31 -16.11
CA VAL A 212 10.77 7.52 -15.84
C VAL A 212 10.28 8.08 -17.18
N THR A 213 8.96 8.18 -17.36
CA THR A 213 8.32 8.77 -18.56
C THR A 213 7.85 10.21 -18.35
N ARG A 214 7.63 10.59 -17.09
CA ARG A 214 7.21 11.92 -16.66
C ARG A 214 7.66 12.12 -15.21
N ALA A 215 8.03 13.33 -14.84
CA ALA A 215 8.16 13.75 -13.44
C ALA A 215 7.58 15.15 -13.36
N GLU A 216 6.76 15.40 -12.35
CA GLU A 216 6.08 16.67 -12.14
C GLU A 216 6.26 17.06 -10.68
N GLU A 217 6.80 18.25 -10.42
CA GLU A 217 6.93 18.78 -9.07
C GLU A 217 5.53 19.01 -8.47
N ARG A 218 5.41 18.95 -7.15
CA ARG A 218 4.15 19.05 -6.42
C ARG A 218 4.14 20.30 -5.56
N ASP A 219 3.16 21.18 -5.78
CA ASP A 219 2.98 22.37 -4.94
C ASP A 219 2.49 22.02 -3.51
N ASP A 220 1.91 20.83 -3.33
CA ASP A 220 1.29 20.33 -2.10
C ASP A 220 2.16 19.34 -1.29
N LEU A 221 3.32 18.94 -1.82
CA LEU A 221 4.27 18.03 -1.19
C LEU A 221 5.68 18.38 -1.69
N GLU A 222 6.70 18.46 -0.83
CA GLU A 222 8.08 18.61 -1.31
C GLU A 222 8.56 17.29 -1.95
N GLY A 223 8.22 17.13 -3.23
CA GLY A 223 8.18 15.86 -3.91
C GLY A 223 7.85 15.94 -5.40
N PHE A 224 8.10 14.83 -6.10
CA PHE A 224 7.74 14.62 -7.50
C PHE A 224 6.63 13.58 -7.62
N ARG A 225 5.59 13.86 -8.43
CA ARG A 225 4.74 12.84 -9.03
C ARG A 225 5.47 12.27 -10.24
N VAL A 226 6.15 11.14 -10.05
CA VAL A 226 6.92 10.46 -11.09
C VAL A 226 6.03 9.41 -11.77
N THR A 227 6.04 9.31 -13.09
CA THR A 227 5.41 8.19 -13.82
C THR A 227 6.49 7.23 -14.31
N ILE A 228 6.38 5.95 -13.95
CA ILE A 228 7.22 4.87 -14.44
C ILE A 228 6.46 4.07 -15.50
N GLY A 229 7.08 3.91 -16.67
CA GLY A 229 6.69 2.89 -17.65
C GLY A 229 7.48 1.61 -17.43
N CYS A 230 6.83 0.46 -17.63
CA CYS A 230 7.43 -0.87 -17.55
C CYS A 230 7.22 -1.60 -18.90
N TRP A 231 8.31 -1.98 -19.56
CA TRP A 231 8.30 -2.72 -20.83
C TRP A 231 8.89 -4.11 -20.67
N LEU A 232 8.41 -5.06 -21.48
CA LEU A 232 9.03 -6.38 -21.66
C LEU A 232 9.18 -6.59 -23.17
N GLY A 233 10.40 -6.44 -23.67
CA GLY A 233 10.65 -6.21 -25.09
C GLY A 233 10.04 -4.89 -25.60
N PRO A 234 9.74 -4.77 -26.91
CA PRO A 234 9.31 -3.52 -27.55
C PRO A 234 7.87 -3.07 -27.20
N THR A 235 7.26 -3.62 -26.15
CA THR A 235 5.85 -3.37 -25.79
C THR A 235 5.69 -3.01 -24.32
N GLU A 236 4.87 -2.02 -24.00
CA GLU A 236 4.49 -1.69 -22.62
C GLU A 236 3.83 -2.95 -21.97
N PHE A 237 4.06 -3.13 -20.67
CA PHE A 237 3.50 -4.22 -19.88
C PHE A 237 2.57 -3.67 -18.79
N ASP A 238 3.01 -2.59 -18.12
CA ASP A 238 2.19 -1.76 -17.25
C ASP A 238 2.84 -0.37 -17.10
N LYS A 239 2.13 0.60 -16.50
CA LYS A 239 2.69 1.89 -16.06
C LYS A 239 2.01 2.40 -14.80
N PHE A 240 2.78 2.98 -13.88
CA PHE A 240 2.32 3.37 -12.55
C PHE A 240 2.96 4.68 -12.10
N PRO A 241 2.29 5.45 -11.24
CA PRO A 241 2.88 6.63 -10.63
C PRO A 241 3.62 6.27 -9.33
N ILE A 242 4.50 7.18 -8.92
CA ILE A 242 5.19 7.22 -7.64
C ILE A 242 5.04 8.65 -7.10
N ASP A 243 4.64 8.80 -5.84
CA ASP A 243 4.92 10.01 -5.08
C ASP A 243 6.30 9.86 -4.42
N LEU A 244 7.28 10.59 -4.96
CA LEU A 244 8.66 10.63 -4.48
C LEU A 244 8.82 11.85 -3.58
N VAL A 245 9.22 11.68 -2.32
CA VAL A 245 9.41 12.77 -1.34
C VAL A 245 10.78 12.70 -0.67
N VAL A 246 11.30 13.83 -0.20
CA VAL A 246 12.57 13.93 0.53
C VAL A 246 12.37 14.12 2.04
N GLY A 247 13.26 13.52 2.84
CA GLY A 247 13.06 13.32 4.28
C GLY A 247 13.35 14.51 5.21
N LYS A 248 12.67 15.65 5.05
CA LYS A 248 12.86 16.80 5.98
C LYS A 248 12.29 16.60 7.39
N GLY A 249 11.22 15.81 7.53
CA GLY A 249 10.56 15.56 8.83
C GLY A 249 11.03 14.32 9.59
N GLY A 250 11.94 13.51 9.01
CA GLY A 250 12.35 12.22 9.60
C GLY A 250 11.20 11.22 9.81
N PHE A 251 11.43 10.29 10.74
CA PHE A 251 10.46 9.39 11.37
C PHE A 251 11.04 8.93 12.72
N ILE A 252 10.20 8.44 13.63
CA ILE A 252 10.57 8.14 15.02
C ILE A 252 10.76 6.64 15.26
N GLY A 253 9.90 5.80 14.69
CA GLY A 253 9.86 4.37 14.98
C GLY A 253 10.94 3.53 14.28
N PRO A 254 11.08 2.25 14.69
CA PRO A 254 11.99 1.31 14.06
C PRO A 254 11.55 0.98 12.63
N VAL A 255 12.51 0.96 11.70
CA VAL A 255 12.27 0.54 10.31
C VAL A 255 12.02 -0.96 10.26
N GLU A 256 10.94 -1.37 9.61
CA GLU A 256 10.66 -2.78 9.34
C GLU A 256 11.13 -3.17 7.93
N HIS A 257 11.61 -4.40 7.77
CA HIS A 257 12.12 -4.91 6.50
C HIS A 257 11.26 -6.08 5.98
N TYR A 258 10.80 -5.99 4.73
CA TYR A 258 9.85 -6.93 4.13
C TYR A 258 10.29 -7.41 2.73
N PRO A 259 10.34 -8.72 2.45
CA PRO A 259 10.87 -9.25 1.19
C PRO A 259 9.93 -9.03 0.00
N THR A 260 10.49 -8.75 -1.19
CA THR A 260 9.74 -8.59 -2.45
C THR A 260 9.18 -9.89 -3.05
N VAL A 261 9.16 -11.00 -2.29
CA VAL A 261 8.74 -12.33 -2.75
C VAL A 261 7.32 -12.36 -3.32
N ASP A 262 7.18 -13.05 -4.45
CA ASP A 262 5.90 -13.20 -5.12
C ASP A 262 5.03 -14.34 -4.58
N ARG A 263 3.72 -14.09 -4.49
CA ARG A 263 2.72 -15.00 -3.88
C ARG A 263 2.27 -16.13 -4.82
N PHE A 264 2.86 -16.18 -6.01
CA PHE A 264 2.74 -17.23 -7.01
C PHE A 264 4.14 -17.53 -7.54
N ALA A 265 4.35 -18.74 -8.07
CA ALA A 265 5.62 -19.07 -8.71
C ALA A 265 5.82 -18.23 -9.98
N ALA A 266 6.58 -17.14 -9.90
CA ALA A 266 6.97 -16.32 -11.05
C ALA A 266 7.87 -17.13 -12.02
N PRO A 267 8.00 -16.73 -13.30
CA PRO A 267 9.01 -17.33 -14.19
C PRO A 267 10.42 -17.17 -13.58
N PRO A 268 11.33 -18.15 -13.75
CA PRO A 268 12.69 -18.10 -13.20
C PRO A 268 13.47 -16.80 -13.43
N GLU A 269 13.20 -16.08 -14.53
CA GLU A 269 13.82 -14.79 -14.83
C GLU A 269 13.38 -13.64 -13.90
N PHE A 270 12.42 -13.87 -13.00
CA PHE A 270 11.92 -12.92 -12.01
C PHE A 270 12.14 -13.45 -10.57
N SER A 271 13.18 -14.26 -10.36
CA SER A 271 13.46 -14.94 -9.08
C SER A 271 14.20 -14.08 -8.06
N ALA A 272 14.77 -12.93 -8.46
CA ALA A 272 15.42 -12.00 -7.55
C ALA A 272 14.47 -11.50 -6.45
N SER A 273 14.97 -11.37 -5.23
CA SER A 273 14.25 -10.77 -4.10
C SER A 273 15.23 -9.98 -3.24
N VAL A 274 14.74 -8.87 -2.68
CA VAL A 274 15.45 -8.05 -1.69
C VAL A 274 14.49 -7.74 -0.55
N ASP A 275 15.01 -7.33 0.60
CA ASP A 275 14.20 -6.78 1.68
C ASP A 275 14.00 -5.27 1.48
N VAL A 276 12.75 -4.85 1.47
CA VAL A 276 12.33 -3.44 1.35
C VAL A 276 12.21 -2.86 2.75
N ALA A 277 12.90 -1.75 3.00
CA ALA A 277 12.71 -0.95 4.20
C ALA A 277 11.36 -0.19 4.12
N VAL A 278 10.52 -0.34 5.13
CA VAL A 278 9.14 0.15 5.17
C VAL A 278 8.94 1.16 6.31
N TYR A 279 8.17 2.20 6.04
CA TYR A 279 7.86 3.28 6.97
C TYR A 279 7.22 2.73 8.27
N PRO A 280 7.74 3.05 9.47
CA PRO A 280 7.35 2.40 10.72
C PRO A 280 5.83 2.40 10.99
N VAL A 281 5.32 1.36 11.66
CA VAL A 281 3.89 1.31 12.07
C VAL A 281 3.49 2.54 12.90
N SER A 282 4.30 2.98 13.87
CA SER A 282 4.07 4.18 14.69
C SER A 282 3.86 5.44 13.84
N ASP A 283 4.75 5.67 12.90
CA ASP A 283 4.75 6.85 12.04
C ASP A 283 3.68 6.77 10.96
N GLN A 284 3.32 5.56 10.52
CA GLN A 284 2.18 5.34 9.64
C GLN A 284 0.84 5.56 10.37
N VAL A 285 0.72 5.18 11.65
CA VAL A 285 -0.43 5.52 12.50
C VAL A 285 -0.53 7.03 12.66
N ALA A 286 0.58 7.69 13.02
CA ALA A 286 0.63 9.15 13.19
C ALA A 286 0.27 9.91 11.90
N ASP A 287 0.86 9.54 10.76
CA ASP A 287 0.59 10.15 9.45
C ASP A 287 -0.87 9.99 9.02
N LYS A 288 -1.49 8.84 9.33
CA LYS A 288 -2.90 8.57 9.03
C LYS A 288 -3.85 9.34 9.91
N LEU A 289 -3.61 9.39 11.23
CA LEU A 289 -4.39 10.23 12.14
C LEU A 289 -4.29 11.72 11.75
N ALA A 290 -3.08 12.19 11.42
CA ALA A 290 -2.86 13.54 10.90
C ALA A 290 -3.66 13.79 9.61
N ALA A 291 -3.50 12.93 8.60
CA ALA A 291 -4.19 13.06 7.32
C ALA A 291 -5.72 12.94 7.43
N MET A 292 -6.26 12.27 8.44
CA MET A 292 -7.70 12.23 8.72
C MET A 292 -8.26 13.57 9.22
N TYR A 293 -7.49 14.34 9.99
CA TYR A 293 -7.98 15.58 10.62
C TYR A 293 -7.43 16.87 10.00
N GLU A 294 -6.44 16.76 9.11
CA GLU A 294 -5.95 17.86 8.28
C GLU A 294 -7.08 18.56 7.50
N ARG A 295 -7.00 19.90 7.44
CA ARG A 295 -7.94 20.76 6.73
C ARG A 295 -7.24 21.37 5.52
N HIS A 296 -7.97 21.51 4.41
CA HIS A 296 -7.38 21.97 3.15
C HIS A 296 -8.01 23.28 2.65
N GLY A 297 -7.17 24.25 2.28
CA GLY A 297 -7.59 25.51 1.67
C GLY A 297 -8.53 26.33 2.57
N ARG A 298 -9.80 26.46 2.17
CA ARG A 298 -10.83 27.19 2.95
C ARG A 298 -11.53 26.27 3.95
N ASP A 299 -10.76 25.74 4.90
CA ASP A 299 -11.20 24.82 5.97
C ASP A 299 -12.03 23.62 5.45
N LEU A 300 -11.65 23.07 4.29
CA LEU A 300 -12.30 21.88 3.76
C LEU A 300 -11.84 20.65 4.53
N ALA A 301 -12.79 19.82 4.96
CA ALA A 301 -12.50 18.59 5.67
C ALA A 301 -11.75 17.56 4.82
N SER A 302 -10.92 16.76 5.48
CA SER A 302 -10.23 15.64 4.86
C SER A 302 -11.20 14.65 4.23
N THR A 303 -10.81 14.16 3.04
CA THR A 303 -11.50 13.07 2.33
C THR A 303 -10.75 11.73 2.45
N ARG A 304 -9.82 11.62 3.40
CA ARG A 304 -8.95 10.46 3.68
C ARG A 304 -9.66 9.26 4.34
N HIS A 305 -10.85 8.90 3.85
CA HIS A 305 -11.65 7.77 4.33
C HIS A 305 -10.89 6.44 4.37
N HIS A 306 -9.98 6.20 3.41
CA HIS A 306 -9.17 4.98 3.38
C HIS A 306 -8.15 4.91 4.53
N ASP A 307 -7.76 6.03 5.13
CA ASP A 307 -6.79 6.02 6.23
C ASP A 307 -7.41 5.50 7.53
N LEU A 308 -8.71 5.70 7.78
CA LEU A 308 -9.44 4.99 8.84
C LEU A 308 -9.46 3.47 8.59
N ALA A 309 -9.62 3.03 7.34
CA ALA A 309 -9.60 1.60 7.04
C ALA A 309 -8.21 0.98 7.20
N ASP A 310 -7.16 1.68 6.77
CA ASP A 310 -5.78 1.25 6.97
C ASP A 310 -5.37 1.31 8.46
N LEU A 311 -5.89 2.26 9.27
CA LEU A 311 -5.71 2.28 10.73
C LEU A 311 -6.34 1.05 11.38
N LEU A 312 -7.61 0.75 11.08
CA LEU A 312 -8.30 -0.45 11.60
C LEU A 312 -7.57 -1.74 11.21
N LEU A 313 -6.91 -1.80 10.05
CA LEU A 313 -6.03 -2.92 9.67
C LEU A 313 -4.69 -2.93 10.43
N LEU A 314 -4.17 -1.78 10.86
CA LEU A 314 -2.93 -1.69 11.65
C LEU A 314 -3.15 -2.18 13.08
N GLU A 315 -4.19 -1.70 13.78
CA GLU A 315 -4.47 -2.14 15.17
C GLU A 315 -4.90 -3.62 15.27
N ASP A 316 -5.54 -4.18 14.24
CA ASP A 316 -5.99 -5.58 14.20
C ASP A 316 -4.83 -6.57 13.89
N HIS A 317 -3.66 -6.08 13.45
CA HIS A 317 -2.57 -6.95 13.00
C HIS A 317 -1.17 -6.66 13.59
N PHE A 318 -0.89 -5.45 14.09
CA PHE A 318 0.45 -5.04 14.53
C PHE A 318 0.47 -4.51 15.97
N PRO A 319 1.49 -4.87 16.77
CA PRO A 319 1.74 -4.18 18.03
C PRO A 319 2.09 -2.72 17.75
N ILE A 320 1.50 -1.81 18.52
CA ILE A 320 1.76 -0.37 18.43
C ILE A 320 2.39 0.04 19.76
N ASP A 321 3.62 0.56 19.73
CA ASP A 321 4.27 1.13 20.90
C ASP A 321 3.65 2.51 21.22
N HIS A 322 3.26 2.73 22.47
CA HIS A 322 2.62 3.97 22.89
C HIS A 322 3.55 5.17 22.74
N ASP A 323 4.71 5.13 23.38
CA ASP A 323 5.57 6.30 23.57
C ASP A 323 6.21 6.74 22.24
N VAL A 324 6.62 5.77 21.41
CA VAL A 324 7.10 5.99 20.05
C VAL A 324 6.00 6.57 19.15
N THR A 325 4.75 6.11 19.27
CA THR A 325 3.64 6.59 18.43
C THR A 325 3.16 7.98 18.86
N VAL A 326 3.18 8.30 20.15
CA VAL A 326 2.90 9.66 20.66
C VAL A 326 3.97 10.65 20.18
N ALA A 327 5.25 10.28 20.23
CA ALA A 327 6.34 11.08 19.66
C ALA A 327 6.21 11.26 18.13
N ALA A 328 5.75 10.23 17.41
CA ALA A 328 5.45 10.34 15.98
C ALA A 328 4.24 11.26 15.71
N ILE A 329 3.20 11.23 16.55
CA ILE A 329 2.05 12.16 16.49
C ILE A 329 2.49 13.61 16.74
N ASP A 330 3.37 13.85 17.71
CA ASP A 330 3.96 15.19 17.92
C ASP A 330 4.75 15.66 16.70
N ASN A 331 5.56 14.77 16.09
CA ASN A 331 6.28 15.09 14.88
C ASN A 331 5.34 15.51 13.74
N GLN A 332 4.19 14.84 13.58
CA GLN A 332 3.17 15.22 12.61
C GLN A 332 2.53 16.58 12.92
N LYS A 333 2.24 16.90 14.20
CA LYS A 333 1.78 18.23 14.63
C LYS A 333 2.79 19.33 14.32
N ARG A 334 4.10 19.04 14.42
CA ARG A 334 5.20 19.97 14.12
C ARG A 334 5.40 20.23 12.62
N VAL A 335 5.24 19.23 11.77
CA VAL A 335 5.50 19.37 10.31
C VAL A 335 4.27 19.75 9.48
N ARG A 336 3.06 19.67 10.04
CA ARG A 336 1.80 20.08 9.39
C ARG A 336 1.24 21.32 10.07
N GLU A 337 1.47 22.49 9.45
CA GLU A 337 1.05 23.79 10.00
C GLU A 337 -0.46 23.82 10.29
N GLY A 338 -0.83 24.20 11.52
CA GLY A 338 -2.23 24.32 11.94
C GLY A 338 -2.96 22.99 12.20
N LEU A 339 -2.27 21.83 12.21
CA LEU A 339 -2.91 20.54 12.50
C LEU A 339 -3.44 20.49 13.94
N VAL A 340 -4.77 20.37 14.08
CA VAL A 340 -5.45 20.11 15.35
C VAL A 340 -6.05 18.71 15.32
N LEU A 341 -5.59 17.83 16.22
CA LEU A 341 -6.17 16.51 16.41
C LEU A 341 -7.26 16.54 17.51
N PRO A 342 -8.38 15.81 17.36
CA PRO A 342 -9.36 15.65 18.42
C PRO A 342 -8.86 14.68 19.49
N ALA A 343 -9.33 14.83 20.72
CA ALA A 343 -9.03 13.92 21.83
C ALA A 343 -9.75 12.55 21.75
N GLN A 344 -10.51 12.29 20.68
CA GLN A 344 -11.16 11.00 20.41
C GLN A 344 -11.27 10.76 18.90
N LEU A 345 -11.24 9.51 18.47
CA LEU A 345 -11.45 9.12 17.08
C LEU A 345 -12.91 9.39 16.65
N ILE A 346 -13.13 10.50 15.96
CA ILE A 346 -14.43 10.98 15.46
C ILE A 346 -14.42 11.13 13.93
N ALA A 347 -15.60 11.17 13.32
CA ALA A 347 -15.73 11.50 11.89
C ALA A 347 -15.25 12.94 11.62
N PRO A 348 -14.30 13.18 10.70
CA PRO A 348 -13.81 14.54 10.37
C PRO A 348 -14.86 15.47 9.74
N ASP A 349 -15.91 14.91 9.14
CA ASP A 349 -17.05 15.59 8.52
C ASP A 349 -18.29 14.66 8.48
N PRO A 350 -19.54 15.18 8.54
CA PRO A 350 -20.75 14.38 8.39
C PRO A 350 -20.87 13.58 7.07
N ASP A 351 -20.19 13.98 5.98
CA ASP A 351 -20.29 13.26 4.71
C ASP A 351 -19.65 11.86 4.74
N TRP A 352 -18.76 11.61 5.71
CA TRP A 352 -18.12 10.32 5.93
C TRP A 352 -19.13 9.20 6.18
N TYR A 353 -20.24 9.46 6.88
CA TYR A 353 -21.30 8.46 7.12
C TYR A 353 -21.91 7.92 5.82
N THR A 354 -21.92 8.72 4.74
CA THR A 354 -22.48 8.32 3.43
C THR A 354 -21.47 7.61 2.54
N LYS A 355 -20.17 7.81 2.79
CA LYS A 355 -19.05 7.32 1.97
C LYS A 355 -18.40 6.08 2.54
N TRP A 356 -18.25 6.01 3.87
CA TRP A 356 -17.55 4.95 4.59
C TRP A 356 -18.00 3.52 4.23
N PRO A 357 -19.30 3.17 4.16
CA PRO A 357 -19.70 1.77 3.96
C PRO A 357 -19.17 1.17 2.64
N LYS A 358 -19.10 1.97 1.58
CA LYS A 358 -18.55 1.57 0.27
C LYS A 358 -17.02 1.37 0.31
N ILE A 359 -16.36 2.09 1.21
CA ILE A 359 -14.91 2.11 1.38
C ILE A 359 -14.47 0.97 2.31
N ALA A 360 -15.17 0.73 3.40
CA ALA A 360 -14.98 -0.44 4.26
C ALA A 360 -15.18 -1.77 3.47
N ALA A 361 -16.26 -1.86 2.68
CA ALA A 361 -16.56 -3.02 1.83
C ALA A 361 -15.50 -3.31 0.74
N THR A 362 -14.63 -2.35 0.43
CA THR A 362 -13.53 -2.52 -0.54
C THR A 362 -12.14 -2.54 0.11
N SER A 363 -12.06 -2.42 1.45
CA SER A 363 -10.81 -2.38 2.22
C SER A 363 -10.55 -3.64 3.05
N GLN A 364 -11.25 -4.75 2.75
CA GLN A 364 -11.09 -6.07 3.40
C GLN A 364 -11.38 -6.10 4.92
N LEU A 365 -12.03 -5.06 5.45
CA LEU A 365 -12.59 -5.06 6.81
C LEU A 365 -13.81 -6.00 6.94
N PRO A 366 -14.03 -6.62 8.10
CA PRO A 366 -15.23 -7.42 8.37
C PRO A 366 -16.50 -6.55 8.31
N ALA A 367 -17.63 -7.18 7.95
CA ALA A 367 -18.91 -6.49 7.73
C ALA A 367 -19.43 -5.72 8.96
N SER A 368 -19.02 -6.11 10.17
CA SER A 368 -19.29 -5.40 11.42
C SER A 368 -18.70 -3.98 11.47
N LEU A 369 -17.65 -3.69 10.69
CA LEU A 369 -17.01 -2.38 10.60
C LEU A 369 -17.43 -1.59 9.35
N HIS A 370 -18.47 -2.04 8.62
CA HIS A 370 -18.99 -1.30 7.45
C HIS A 370 -19.93 -0.16 7.85
N ASP A 371 -20.46 -0.15 9.07
CA ASP A 371 -21.01 1.06 9.70
C ASP A 371 -19.88 1.94 10.25
N LEU A 372 -20.04 3.27 10.18
CA LEU A 372 -19.02 4.23 10.62
C LEU A 372 -18.97 4.38 12.14
N ASN A 373 -20.10 4.25 12.86
CA ASN A 373 -20.08 4.32 14.32
C ASN A 373 -19.40 3.08 14.90
N ALA A 374 -19.68 1.90 14.35
CA ALA A 374 -18.99 0.65 14.68
C ALA A 374 -17.49 0.72 14.37
N ALA A 375 -17.11 1.24 13.20
CA ALA A 375 -15.71 1.45 12.82
C ALA A 375 -14.97 2.41 13.78
N LEU A 376 -15.55 3.59 14.06
CA LEU A 376 -14.95 4.55 14.99
C LEU A 376 -14.88 3.99 16.41
N ALA A 377 -15.97 3.42 16.94
CA ALA A 377 -15.99 2.80 18.26
C ALA A 377 -15.04 1.60 18.38
N HIS A 378 -14.69 0.94 17.27
CA HIS A 378 -13.65 -0.08 17.26
C HIS A 378 -12.27 0.56 17.45
N GLY A 379 -11.90 1.52 16.59
CA GLY A 379 -10.59 2.18 16.62
C GLY A 379 -10.32 3.04 17.86
N ARG A 380 -11.36 3.54 18.54
CA ARG A 380 -11.20 4.28 19.81
C ARG A 380 -10.44 3.51 20.88
N ARG A 381 -10.56 2.17 20.91
CA ARG A 381 -9.86 1.35 21.93
C ARG A 381 -8.35 1.49 21.85
N CYS A 382 -7.78 1.62 20.64
CA CYS A 382 -6.36 1.91 20.46
C CYS A 382 -6.10 3.42 20.47
N TYR A 383 -6.80 4.16 19.59
CA TYR A 383 -6.38 5.51 19.21
C TYR A 383 -6.78 6.61 20.19
N ASP A 384 -7.79 6.45 21.04
CA ASP A 384 -8.14 7.50 22.00
C ASP A 384 -7.03 7.70 23.05
N THR A 385 -6.35 6.63 23.47
CA THR A 385 -5.16 6.69 24.34
C THR A 385 -4.05 7.53 23.71
N LEU A 386 -3.75 7.29 22.43
CA LEU A 386 -2.71 8.00 21.68
C LEU A 386 -3.08 9.46 21.37
N LEU A 387 -4.36 9.74 21.16
CA LEU A 387 -4.89 11.09 20.89
C LEU A 387 -4.98 11.95 22.16
N GLN A 388 -5.12 11.34 23.33
CA GLN A 388 -5.19 12.00 24.64
C GLN A 388 -3.83 12.17 25.31
N ALA A 389 -2.79 11.48 24.83
CA ALA A 389 -1.45 11.55 25.40
C ALA A 389 -0.77 12.92 25.17
N ASP A 390 -0.10 13.39 26.21
CA ASP A 390 0.81 14.53 26.16
C ASP A 390 2.24 14.01 25.88
N ALA A 391 2.86 14.48 24.80
CA ALA A 391 4.22 14.08 24.41
C ALA A 391 5.32 14.63 25.34
N THR A 392 4.96 15.51 26.29
CA THR A 392 5.84 16.03 27.35
C THR A 392 5.69 15.31 28.70
N ALA A 393 4.73 14.39 28.81
CA ALA A 393 4.54 13.56 29.99
C ALA A 393 5.62 12.47 30.12
N ALA A 394 5.67 11.81 31.29
CA ALA A 394 6.53 10.64 31.46
C ALA A 394 6.08 9.49 30.52
N PRO A 395 7.04 8.71 29.97
CA PRO A 395 6.74 7.51 29.19
C PRO A 395 5.80 6.56 29.94
N GLN A 396 4.80 5.99 29.24
CA GLN A 396 3.84 5.07 29.84
C GLN A 396 4.26 3.60 29.68
N HIS A 397 5.17 3.31 28.75
CA HIS A 397 5.67 1.96 28.45
C HIS A 397 4.52 0.98 28.21
N LEU A 398 3.60 1.34 27.31
CA LEU A 398 2.48 0.50 26.90
C LEU A 398 2.67 0.01 25.45
N THR A 399 2.24 -1.22 25.19
CA THR A 399 2.13 -1.77 23.82
C THR A 399 0.69 -2.21 23.57
N TRP A 400 0.10 -1.74 22.48
CA TRP A 400 -1.18 -2.24 21.97
C TRP A 400 -1.01 -3.71 21.54
N THR A 401 -1.90 -4.58 21.99
CA THR A 401 -1.83 -6.02 21.74
C THR A 401 -3.02 -6.45 20.86
N PRO A 402 -2.85 -6.66 19.54
CA PRO A 402 -3.95 -6.93 18.61
C PRO A 402 -4.85 -8.11 18.99
N SER A 403 -4.26 -9.18 19.53
CA SER A 403 -5.00 -10.38 19.95
C SER A 403 -5.92 -10.17 21.16
N GLU A 404 -5.72 -9.08 21.90
CA GLU A 404 -6.48 -8.73 23.11
C GLU A 404 -7.29 -7.44 22.93
N LEU A 405 -6.97 -6.65 21.90
CA LEU A 405 -7.57 -5.36 21.58
C LEU A 405 -7.50 -4.36 22.77
N SER A 406 -6.37 -4.39 23.46
CA SER A 406 -6.04 -3.63 24.68
C SER A 406 -4.62 -3.04 24.63
N TRP A 407 -4.40 -2.00 25.45
CA TRP A 407 -3.06 -1.52 25.82
C TRP A 407 -2.55 -2.31 27.02
N ASN A 408 -1.38 -2.93 26.90
CA ASN A 408 -0.76 -3.73 27.95
C ASN A 408 0.60 -3.13 28.37
N PRO A 409 1.01 -3.22 29.64
CA PRO A 409 2.35 -2.83 30.08
C PRO A 409 3.45 -3.59 29.34
N HIS A 410 4.36 -2.85 28.72
CA HIS A 410 5.57 -3.36 28.12
C HIS A 410 6.65 -3.50 29.20
N THR A 411 7.08 -4.73 29.48
CA THR A 411 8.31 -4.97 30.26
C THR A 411 9.49 -4.99 29.29
N PRO A 412 10.33 -3.93 29.23
CA PRO A 412 11.45 -3.89 28.29
C PRO A 412 12.45 -5.00 28.64
N ARG A 413 12.57 -5.98 27.75
CA ARG A 413 13.60 -7.02 27.86
C ARG A 413 14.92 -6.42 27.39
N THR A 414 15.88 -6.31 28.29
CA THR A 414 17.13 -5.54 28.14
C THR A 414 18.09 -6.03 27.04
N ASP A 415 17.81 -7.19 26.43
CA ASP A 415 18.78 -7.95 25.63
C ASP A 415 18.22 -8.51 24.30
N GLU A 416 17.08 -8.01 23.79
CA GLU A 416 16.58 -8.38 22.45
C GLU A 416 16.87 -7.29 21.40
N PRO A 417 17.67 -7.57 20.35
CA PRO A 417 17.82 -6.67 19.21
C PRO A 417 16.52 -6.59 18.40
N ALA A 418 16.36 -5.51 17.64
CA ALA A 418 15.13 -5.14 16.92
C ALA A 418 14.43 -6.33 16.22
N VAL A 419 13.10 -6.38 16.37
CA VAL A 419 12.22 -7.51 16.02
C VAL A 419 12.51 -8.07 14.63
N THR A 420 13.17 -9.23 14.57
CA THR A 420 13.50 -9.92 13.31
C THR A 420 12.33 -10.77 12.79
N PRO A 421 12.28 -11.14 11.49
CA PRO A 421 11.04 -11.57 10.79
C PRO A 421 10.40 -12.92 11.15
N ARG A 422 10.49 -13.40 12.40
CA ARG A 422 10.13 -14.77 12.82
C ARG A 422 8.63 -15.10 12.69
N MET A 423 7.74 -14.10 12.64
CA MET A 423 6.30 -14.30 12.35
C MET A 423 6.02 -14.91 10.97
N TYR A 424 6.89 -14.73 9.97
CA TYR A 424 6.72 -15.34 8.64
C TYR A 424 6.82 -16.88 8.62
N ALA A 425 7.31 -17.50 9.69
CA ALA A 425 7.30 -18.96 9.82
C ALA A 425 5.89 -19.50 10.14
N ALA A 426 5.16 -18.86 11.06
CA ALA A 426 3.84 -19.33 11.52
C ALA A 426 2.79 -19.31 10.39
N LEU A 427 2.75 -18.22 9.61
CA LEU A 427 1.83 -18.06 8.48
C LEU A 427 2.06 -19.09 7.35
N ARG A 428 3.27 -19.66 7.22
CA ARG A 428 3.54 -20.74 6.25
C ARG A 428 2.95 -22.09 6.68
N ALA A 429 2.85 -22.36 7.98
CA ALA A 429 2.29 -23.62 8.49
C ALA A 429 0.76 -23.66 8.31
N ALA A 430 0.06 -22.61 8.74
CA ALA A 430 -1.41 -22.56 8.71
C ALA A 430 -2.02 -22.66 7.30
N GLY A 431 -1.33 -22.13 6.28
CA GLY A 431 -1.80 -22.13 4.90
C GLY A 431 -1.76 -23.51 4.20
N SER A 432 -1.04 -24.49 4.75
CA SER A 432 -0.75 -25.76 4.04
C SER A 432 -1.66 -26.94 4.42
N GLN A 433 -2.48 -26.84 5.47
CA GLN A 433 -3.20 -27.99 6.05
C GLN A 433 -4.71 -28.07 5.72
N ARG A 434 -5.24 -27.19 4.84
CA ARG A 434 -6.67 -27.21 4.46
C ARG A 434 -6.93 -27.64 3.01
N SER A 435 -6.45 -28.82 2.60
CA SER A 435 -6.93 -29.54 1.39
C SER A 435 -6.46 -31.00 1.28
N THR A 436 -7.09 -31.91 2.02
CA THR A 436 -7.26 -33.32 1.57
C THR A 436 -8.47 -33.98 2.26
N THR A 437 -9.16 -34.85 1.52
CA THR A 437 -10.58 -35.15 1.74
C THR A 437 -10.86 -36.43 2.54
N THR A 438 -11.99 -36.40 3.25
CA THR A 438 -12.81 -37.52 3.72
C THR A 438 -12.80 -38.78 2.83
N ARG A 439 -12.57 -39.97 3.41
CA ARG A 439 -13.57 -41.04 3.70
C ARG A 439 -12.94 -42.44 3.84
N ALA A 440 -13.52 -43.27 4.71
CA ALA A 440 -13.02 -44.60 5.10
C ALA A 440 -13.26 -45.73 4.08
N ALA A 441 -12.47 -46.82 4.18
CA ALA A 441 -12.89 -48.20 3.93
C ALA A 441 -11.95 -49.24 4.59
N SER A 442 -12.52 -50.41 4.86
CA SER A 442 -12.07 -51.54 5.70
C SER A 442 -10.84 -52.37 5.25
N THR A 443 -10.20 -52.99 6.25
CA THR A 443 -9.47 -54.30 6.24
C THR A 443 -10.26 -55.38 5.45
N PRO A 444 -9.68 -56.43 4.81
CA PRO A 444 -8.50 -57.17 5.29
C PRO A 444 -7.44 -57.64 4.27
N ALA A 445 -6.33 -58.19 4.78
CA ALA A 445 -5.26 -58.85 4.02
C ALA A 445 -5.11 -60.33 4.42
N ALA A 446 -4.72 -61.19 3.47
CA ALA A 446 -4.60 -62.64 3.64
C ALA A 446 -3.15 -63.15 3.52
N ARG A 447 -2.88 -64.37 4.03
CA ARG A 447 -1.59 -65.11 3.94
C ARG A 447 -1.33 -65.60 2.50
N PRO A 448 -0.07 -65.80 2.08
CA PRO A 448 0.74 -67.02 2.37
C PRO A 448 2.02 -66.70 3.22
N LYS A 449 2.73 -67.60 3.94
CA LYS A 449 3.53 -68.81 3.56
C LYS A 449 4.65 -68.49 2.54
N THR A 450 5.91 -68.96 2.60
CA THR A 450 6.71 -69.88 3.47
C THR A 450 8.21 -69.76 3.05
N ALA A 451 9.28 -70.28 3.69
CA ALA A 451 9.52 -71.05 4.93
C ALA A 451 11.04 -71.12 5.27
N ARG A 452 11.36 -71.41 6.56
CA ARG A 452 12.61 -72.02 7.11
C ARG A 452 13.96 -71.27 7.04
N GLY A 453 14.73 -71.41 8.12
CA GLY A 453 16.09 -70.91 8.29
C GLY A 453 16.50 -70.93 9.77
N THR A 454 16.56 -72.12 10.38
CA THR A 454 16.95 -72.29 11.79
C THR A 454 18.37 -72.82 11.90
N ASP A 455 19.18 -72.18 12.73
CA ASP A 455 20.14 -72.92 13.55
C ASP A 455 20.39 -72.25 14.91
N ARG A 456 20.97 -73.00 15.83
CA ARG A 456 21.61 -72.51 17.06
C ARG A 456 23.15 -72.66 16.87
N ASP A 457 24.06 -72.50 17.83
CA ASP A 457 23.98 -72.26 19.27
C ASP A 457 25.30 -71.61 19.75
N HIS A 458 25.34 -71.18 21.02
CA HIS A 458 26.52 -70.76 21.80
C HIS A 458 27.26 -69.48 21.34
N GLY A 459 27.69 -68.55 22.22
CA GLY A 459 27.43 -68.39 23.65
C GLY A 459 28.68 -67.94 24.43
N ILE A 460 28.49 -67.13 25.50
CA ILE A 460 29.50 -66.78 26.54
C ILE A 460 30.67 -65.91 25.98
N GLU A 461 31.23 -64.88 26.61
CA GLU A 461 31.12 -64.23 27.92
C GLU A 461 30.99 -62.70 27.65
N ARG A 462 30.46 -61.82 28.51
CA ARG A 462 29.99 -61.90 29.90
C ARG A 462 28.55 -61.40 30.00
#